data_AF-A0AAE7D7Q8-F1
#
_entry.id   AF-A0AAE7D7Q8-F1
#
_cell.length_a   1.000
_cell.length_b   1.000
_cell.length_c   1.000
_cell.angle_alpha   90.00
_cell.angle_beta   90.00
_cell.angle_gamma   90.00
#
_symmetry.space_group_name_H-M   'P 1'
#
loop_
_entity.id
_entity.type
_entity.pdbx_description
1 polymer ?
#
loop_
_entity_poly.entity_id
_entity_poly.type
_entity_poly.pdbx_seq_one_letter_code
_entity_poly.pdbx_strand_id
1 'polypeptide(L)'
;MNKLLIFSLFLTLSPFMAKSQTYKAPTSTNKVFLATIKGITYTYQNGVITVKNNGQYNIGVLRISAESAEDKELYGVALFEDGLDKGQTQKTTVYFTRGLDNEKEIPLKEINTDKLVFWIDKATRAQ
;
A
#
# COMPACT_ATOMS: atom_id res chain seq x y z
N MET A 1 -37.98 48.89 -9.42
CA MET A 1 -38.51 47.51 -9.41
C MET A 1 -37.48 46.63 -10.08
N ASN A 2 -36.60 45.97 -9.31
CA ASN A 2 -36.70 44.54 -8.92
C ASN A 2 -36.37 43.66 -10.15
N LYS A 3 -35.28 42.89 -10.23
CA LYS A 3 -34.71 41.96 -9.23
C LYS A 3 -33.23 41.66 -9.47
N LEU A 4 -32.50 41.55 -8.37
CA LEU A 4 -31.23 40.83 -8.19
C LEU A 4 -31.25 39.45 -8.86
N LEU A 5 -30.13 39.06 -9.49
CA LEU A 5 -29.66 37.67 -9.52
C LEU A 5 -28.17 37.65 -9.22
N ILE A 6 -27.85 37.51 -7.94
CA ILE A 6 -26.51 37.18 -7.43
C ILE A 6 -26.31 35.70 -7.71
N PHE A 7 -25.38 35.36 -8.62
CA PHE A 7 -24.93 33.99 -8.86
C PHE A 7 -23.96 33.61 -7.74
N SER A 8 -24.50 33.09 -6.65
CA SER A 8 -23.74 32.48 -5.55
C SER A 8 -23.21 31.12 -5.99
N LEU A 9 -21.97 31.08 -6.45
CA LEU A 9 -21.20 29.85 -6.66
C LEU A 9 -20.77 29.30 -5.29
N PHE A 10 -21.66 28.55 -4.64
CA PHE A 10 -21.31 27.71 -3.49
C PHE A 10 -20.47 26.51 -4.00
N LEU A 11 -19.16 26.72 -4.10
CA LEU A 11 -18.17 25.63 -4.14
C LEU A 11 -18.16 24.96 -2.76
N THR A 12 -19.09 24.03 -2.55
CA THR A 12 -19.04 23.08 -1.44
C THR A 12 -17.96 22.04 -1.75
N LEU A 13 -16.69 22.44 -1.64
CA LEU A 13 -15.61 21.50 -1.43
C LEU A 13 -15.78 20.95 -0.02
N SER A 14 -16.61 19.92 0.13
CA SER A 14 -16.54 19.06 1.30
C SER A 14 -15.12 18.51 1.38
N PRO A 15 -14.34 18.81 2.42
CA PRO A 15 -13.11 18.08 2.65
C PRO A 15 -13.55 16.69 3.10
N PHE A 16 -13.77 15.79 2.14
CA PHE A 16 -13.65 14.38 2.44
C PHE A 16 -12.20 14.21 2.88
N MET A 17 -11.95 14.31 4.19
CA MET A 17 -10.74 13.83 4.84
C MET A 17 -10.70 12.33 4.59
N ALA A 18 -10.32 11.95 3.38
CA ALA A 18 -9.91 10.60 3.08
C ALA A 18 -8.68 10.38 3.96
N LYS A 19 -8.84 9.58 5.02
CA LYS A 19 -7.71 9.16 5.83
C LYS A 19 -6.76 8.44 4.89
N SER A 20 -5.57 9.02 4.70
CA SER A 20 -4.53 8.38 3.93
C SER A 20 -4.00 7.19 4.72
N GLN A 21 -3.82 6.05 4.05
CA GLN A 21 -3.15 4.91 4.64
C GLN A 21 -1.76 5.32 5.15
N THR A 22 -1.33 4.73 6.26
CA THR A 22 0.01 4.96 6.80
C THR A 22 1.03 4.05 6.13
N TYR A 23 2.15 4.63 5.69
CA TYR A 23 3.26 3.92 5.07
C TYR A 23 4.54 4.22 5.83
N LYS A 24 5.38 3.20 6.01
CA LYS A 24 6.72 3.34 6.57
C LYS A 24 7.76 3.36 5.46
N ALA A 25 8.83 4.10 5.71
CA ALA A 25 10.03 4.00 4.89
C ALA A 25 10.62 2.59 4.99
N PRO A 26 11.33 2.13 3.94
CA PRO A 26 12.05 0.86 4.00
C PRO A 26 13.07 0.88 5.15
N THR A 27 13.11 -0.19 5.93
CA THR A 27 14.00 -0.30 7.11
C THR A 27 15.42 -0.75 6.76
N SER A 28 15.62 -1.29 5.56
CA SER A 28 16.92 -1.80 5.10
C SER A 28 17.89 -0.68 4.72
N THR A 29 19.14 -0.79 5.16
CA THR A 29 20.24 0.11 4.79
C THR A 29 21.02 -0.37 3.55
N ASN A 30 20.65 -1.52 2.97
CA ASN A 30 21.34 -2.10 1.83
C ASN A 30 21.14 -1.21 0.57
N LYS A 31 22.25 -0.69 0.04
CA LYS A 31 22.23 0.23 -1.12
C LYS A 31 21.63 -0.40 -2.38
N VAL A 32 21.88 -1.68 -2.63
CA VAL A 32 21.34 -2.39 -3.80
C VAL A 32 19.83 -2.53 -3.69
N PHE A 33 19.34 -2.89 -2.50
CA PHE A 33 17.91 -2.96 -2.21
C PHE A 33 17.24 -1.59 -2.39
N LEU A 34 17.78 -0.54 -1.76
CA LEU A 34 17.24 0.82 -1.86
C LEU A 34 17.21 1.32 -3.31
N ALA A 35 18.26 1.04 -4.09
CA ALA A 35 18.27 1.35 -5.52
C ALA A 35 17.24 0.54 -6.32
N THR A 36 16.98 -0.70 -5.91
CA THR A 36 16.02 -1.60 -6.59
C THR A 36 14.59 -1.13 -6.40
N ILE A 37 14.23 -0.70 -5.18
CA ILE A 37 12.87 -0.23 -4.88
C ILE A 37 12.64 1.24 -5.23
N LYS A 38 13.68 1.97 -5.61
CA LYS A 38 13.57 3.38 -5.99
C LYS A 38 12.67 3.51 -7.22
N GLY A 39 11.57 4.26 -7.07
CA GLY A 39 10.57 4.46 -8.13
C GLY A 39 9.42 3.45 -8.08
N ILE A 40 9.45 2.47 -7.17
CA ILE A 40 8.28 1.64 -6.86
C ILE A 40 7.34 2.46 -5.97
N THR A 41 6.10 2.56 -6.39
CA THR A 41 5.02 3.20 -5.63
C THR A 41 3.90 2.21 -5.43
N TYR A 42 3.23 2.24 -4.29
CA TYR A 42 2.11 1.36 -4.03
C TYR A 42 1.02 2.03 -3.20
N THR A 43 -0.20 1.55 -3.36
CA THR A 43 -1.36 1.97 -2.58
C THR A 43 -2.10 0.75 -2.07
N TYR A 44 -2.74 0.91 -0.91
CA TYR A 44 -3.64 -0.07 -0.34
C TYR A 44 -5.08 0.41 -0.44
N GLN A 45 -5.99 -0.48 -0.83
CA GLN A 45 -7.42 -0.25 -0.75
C GLN A 45 -8.17 -1.57 -0.57
N ASN A 46 -8.94 -1.67 0.51
CA ASN A 46 -9.86 -2.78 0.78
C ASN A 46 -9.24 -4.19 0.57
N GLY A 47 -8.12 -4.46 1.24
CA GLY A 47 -7.44 -5.75 1.15
C GLY A 47 -6.56 -5.93 -0.08
N VAL A 48 -6.46 -4.95 -0.97
CA VAL A 48 -5.68 -5.05 -2.22
C VAL A 48 -4.56 -4.02 -2.23
N ILE A 49 -3.36 -4.49 -2.55
CA ILE A 49 -2.21 -3.63 -2.85
C ILE A 49 -2.10 -3.47 -4.36
N THR A 50 -2.09 -2.23 -4.83
CA THR A 50 -1.74 -1.88 -6.21
C THR A 50 -0.32 -1.35 -6.23
N VAL A 51 0.56 -1.95 -7.01
CA VAL A 51 1.96 -1.52 -7.16
C VAL A 51 2.19 -1.04 -8.58
N LYS A 52 2.93 0.07 -8.71
CA LYS A 52 3.47 0.55 -9.98
C LYS A 52 4.99 0.62 -9.90
N ASN A 53 5.67 0.03 -10.87
CA ASN A 53 7.12 0.11 -11.00
C ASN A 53 7.51 1.24 -11.96
N ASN A 54 7.80 2.44 -11.43
CA ASN A 54 8.44 3.51 -12.21
C ASN A 54 9.97 3.52 -12.01
N GLY A 55 10.52 2.43 -11.49
CA GLY A 55 11.94 2.29 -11.21
C GLY A 55 12.76 2.04 -12.48
N GLN A 56 14.06 1.81 -12.27
CA GLN A 56 14.99 1.52 -13.37
C GLN A 56 15.15 0.03 -13.67
N TYR A 57 14.61 -0.84 -12.80
CA TYR A 57 14.82 -2.28 -12.86
C TYR A 57 13.49 -3.00 -13.01
N ASN A 58 13.48 -4.09 -13.77
CA ASN A 58 12.45 -5.11 -13.64
C ASN A 58 12.65 -5.83 -12.31
N ILE A 59 11.56 -6.14 -11.63
CA ILE A 59 11.56 -6.76 -10.31
C ILE A 59 11.13 -8.21 -10.49
N GLY A 60 11.87 -9.16 -9.90
CA GLY A 60 11.53 -10.57 -9.93
C GLY A 60 10.57 -10.93 -8.80
N VAL A 61 10.90 -10.50 -7.58
CA VAL A 61 10.03 -10.68 -6.40
C VAL A 61 9.92 -9.38 -5.65
N LEU A 62 8.70 -8.99 -5.29
CA LEU A 62 8.40 -7.89 -4.38
C LEU A 62 7.49 -8.38 -3.25
N ARG A 63 7.85 -8.05 -2.01
CA ARG A 63 6.99 -8.25 -0.83
C ARG A 63 6.72 -6.92 -0.15
N ILE A 64 5.44 -6.66 0.08
CA ILE A 64 4.96 -5.54 0.88
C ILE A 64 4.32 -6.14 2.13
N SER A 65 4.89 -5.79 3.27
CA SER A 65 4.45 -6.24 4.58
C SER A 65 3.55 -5.19 5.22
N ALA A 66 2.67 -5.65 6.10
CA ALA A 66 1.78 -4.82 6.89
C ALA A 66 1.79 -5.28 8.35
N GLU A 67 1.64 -4.35 9.27
CA GLU A 67 1.37 -4.61 10.68
C GLU A 67 0.27 -3.66 11.17
N SER A 68 -0.41 -3.99 12.26
CA SER A 68 -1.34 -3.06 12.87
C SER A 68 -0.66 -2.23 13.96
N ALA A 69 -0.93 -0.92 13.96
CA ALA A 69 -0.49 -0.02 15.03
C ALA A 69 -1.17 -0.29 16.38
N GLU A 70 -2.27 -1.06 16.41
CA GLU A 70 -3.01 -1.42 17.63
C GLU A 70 -2.96 -2.92 17.97
N ASP A 71 -2.85 -3.80 16.96
CA ASP A 71 -2.77 -5.25 17.12
C ASP A 71 -1.37 -5.73 16.71
N LYS A 72 -0.50 -5.93 17.69
CA LYS A 72 0.90 -6.32 17.45
C LYS A 72 1.06 -7.75 16.92
N GLU A 73 0.02 -8.57 17.01
CA GLU A 73 0.06 -9.94 16.50
C GLU A 73 -0.42 -10.03 15.06
N LEU A 74 -1.12 -9.01 14.56
CA LEU A 74 -1.59 -8.95 13.18
C LEU A 74 -0.44 -8.65 12.23
N TYR A 75 -0.21 -9.57 11.30
CA TYR A 75 0.74 -9.41 10.22
C TYR A 75 0.05 -9.58 8.87
N GLY A 76 0.42 -8.77 7.89
CA GLY A 76 -0.12 -8.82 6.54
C GLY A 76 0.98 -8.91 5.49
N VAL A 77 0.73 -9.66 4.42
CA VAL A 77 1.68 -9.83 3.31
C VAL A 77 0.97 -9.71 1.97
N ALA A 78 1.48 -8.84 1.11
CA ALA A 78 1.22 -8.81 -0.32
C ALA A 78 2.48 -9.27 -1.06
N LEU A 79 2.37 -10.34 -1.84
CA LEU A 79 3.48 -10.94 -2.56
C LEU A 79 3.24 -10.88 -4.07
N PHE A 80 4.27 -10.42 -4.79
CA PHE A 80 4.31 -10.34 -6.25
C PHE A 80 5.46 -11.23 -6.74
N GLU A 81 5.14 -12.48 -7.10
CA GLU A 81 6.14 -13.49 -7.53
C GLU A 81 6.26 -13.61 -9.05
N ASP A 82 5.23 -13.18 -9.79
CA ASP A 82 5.22 -13.20 -11.26
C ASP A 82 6.16 -12.15 -11.89
N GLY A 83 6.92 -11.43 -11.06
CA GLY A 83 7.70 -10.27 -11.45
C GLY A 83 6.86 -9.01 -11.66
N LEU A 84 7.54 -7.87 -11.76
CA LEU A 84 6.95 -6.56 -12.02
C LEU A 84 7.89 -5.77 -12.93
N ASP A 85 7.54 -5.73 -14.21
CA ASP A 85 8.32 -5.04 -15.24
C ASP A 85 8.31 -3.53 -15.05
N LYS A 86 9.34 -2.86 -15.58
CA LYS A 86 9.42 -1.40 -15.60
C LYS A 86 8.22 -0.82 -16.37
N GLY A 87 7.55 0.14 -15.76
CA GLY A 87 6.33 0.79 -16.26
C GLY A 87 5.05 0.02 -15.94
N GLN A 88 5.15 -1.21 -15.44
CA GLN A 88 3.99 -2.05 -15.16
C GLN A 88 3.26 -1.61 -13.88
N THR A 89 1.95 -1.86 -13.87
CA THR A 89 1.11 -1.78 -12.68
C THR A 89 0.48 -3.14 -12.44
N GLN A 90 0.56 -3.66 -11.22
CA GLN A 90 -0.05 -4.92 -10.81
C GLN A 90 -0.82 -4.77 -9.51
N LYS A 91 -1.70 -5.74 -9.23
CA LYS A 91 -2.49 -5.80 -8.02
C LYS A 91 -2.38 -7.18 -7.40
N THR A 92 -2.34 -7.24 -6.08
CA THR A 92 -2.44 -8.50 -5.34
C THR A 92 -3.21 -8.29 -4.04
N THR A 93 -3.81 -9.37 -3.53
CA THR A 93 -4.50 -9.38 -2.24
C THR A 93 -3.49 -9.44 -1.11
N VAL A 94 -3.78 -8.75 -0.01
CA VAL A 94 -3.02 -8.85 1.24
C VAL A 94 -3.59 -10.02 2.04
N TYR A 95 -2.74 -10.97 2.37
CA TYR A 95 -3.06 -12.07 3.27
C TYR A 95 -2.69 -11.67 4.69
N PHE A 96 -3.62 -11.80 5.62
CA PHE A 96 -3.41 -11.42 7.02
C PHE A 96 -3.44 -12.64 7.94
N THR A 97 -2.54 -12.69 8.91
CA THR A 97 -2.43 -13.76 9.91
C THR A 97 -2.23 -13.17 11.30
N ARG A 98 -2.41 -13.99 12.35
CA ARG A 98 -2.08 -13.64 13.75
C ARG A 98 -1.09 -14.61 14.36
N GLY A 99 0.01 -14.09 14.89
CA GLY A 99 1.04 -14.87 15.58
C GLY A 99 2.06 -15.50 14.63
N LEU A 100 3.29 -15.66 15.12
CA LEU A 100 4.41 -16.20 14.34
C LEU A 100 4.27 -17.70 14.02
N ASP A 101 3.48 -18.42 14.83
CA ASP A 101 3.31 -19.88 14.77
C ASP A 101 1.86 -20.32 14.45
N ASN A 102 0.96 -19.36 14.20
CA ASN A 102 -0.46 -19.64 13.92
C ASN A 102 -0.81 -19.08 12.54
N GLU A 103 -0.71 -19.94 11.53
CA GLU A 103 -0.96 -19.63 10.12
C GLU A 103 -2.43 -19.33 9.80
N LYS A 104 -3.28 -19.10 10.82
CA LYS A 104 -4.70 -18.89 10.59
C LYS A 104 -4.89 -17.53 9.92
N GLU A 105 -5.37 -17.59 8.68
CA GLU A 105 -5.80 -16.42 7.94
C GLU A 105 -6.91 -15.68 8.69
N ILE A 106 -6.76 -14.36 8.81
CA ILE A 106 -7.72 -13.47 9.43
C ILE A 106 -8.54 -12.78 8.33
N PRO A 107 -9.87 -12.93 8.33
CA PRO A 107 -10.72 -12.24 7.37
C PRO A 107 -10.59 -10.72 7.47
N LEU A 108 -10.56 -10.03 6.33
CA LEU A 108 -10.45 -8.56 6.27
C LEU A 108 -11.47 -7.81 7.13
N LYS A 109 -12.69 -8.35 7.26
CA LYS A 109 -13.78 -7.77 8.08
C LYS A 109 -13.45 -7.67 9.58
N GLU A 110 -12.48 -8.46 10.05
CA GLU A 110 -12.04 -8.50 11.45
C GLU A 110 -10.83 -7.58 11.70
N ILE A 111 -10.37 -6.89 10.66
CA ILE A 111 -9.17 -6.06 10.67
C ILE A 111 -9.56 -4.59 10.62
N ASN A 112 -8.99 -3.81 11.54
CA ASN A 112 -9.07 -2.36 11.47
C ASN A 112 -8.07 -1.83 10.43
N THR A 113 -8.51 -1.72 9.18
CA THR A 113 -7.64 -1.35 8.06
C THR A 113 -7.01 0.04 8.19
N ASP A 114 -7.66 0.95 8.93
CA ASP A 114 -7.16 2.31 9.21
C ASP A 114 -5.87 2.30 10.03
N LYS A 115 -5.59 1.20 10.73
CA LYS A 115 -4.44 1.04 11.63
C LYS A 115 -3.29 0.28 11.01
N LEU A 116 -3.47 -0.19 9.78
CA LEU A 116 -2.41 -0.89 9.07
C LEU A 116 -1.28 0.07 8.70
N VAL A 117 -0.06 -0.43 8.78
CA VAL A 117 1.13 0.30 8.36
C VAL A 117 1.90 -0.59 7.41
N PHE A 118 2.14 -0.09 6.20
CA PHE A 118 2.76 -0.88 5.13
C PHE A 118 4.21 -0.48 4.86
N TRP A 119 5.06 -1.43 4.46
CA TRP A 119 6.42 -1.19 3.99
C TRP A 119 6.90 -2.28 3.03
N ILE A 120 7.87 -1.95 2.18
CA ILE A 120 8.58 -2.95 1.37
C ILE A 120 9.71 -3.53 2.22
N ASP A 121 9.75 -4.84 2.38
CA ASP A 121 10.80 -5.54 3.13
C ASP A 121 11.62 -6.52 2.29
N LYS A 122 11.12 -6.90 1.10
CA LYS A 122 11.85 -7.73 0.14
C LYS A 122 11.61 -7.22 -1.27
N ALA A 123 12.70 -7.07 -2.01
CA ALA A 123 12.68 -6.76 -3.43
C ALA A 123 13.93 -7.35 -4.08
N THR A 124 13.75 -8.06 -5.19
CA THR A 124 14.84 -8.63 -5.99
C THR A 124 14.66 -8.21 -7.43
N ARG A 125 15.77 -7.98 -8.14
CA ARG A 125 15.72 -7.68 -9.56
C ARG A 125 15.39 -8.96 -10.33
N ALA A 126 14.64 -8.84 -11.42
CA ALA A 126 14.52 -9.94 -12.38
C ALA A 126 15.92 -10.27 -12.91
N GLN A 127 16.18 -11.55 -13.14
CA GLN A 127 17.44 -12.03 -13.71
C GLN A 127 17.44 -11.90 -15.24
#